data_AF-A0AAU6QMP5-F1
#
_entry.id   AF-A0AAU6QMP5-F1
#
_cell.length_a   1.000
_cell.length_b   1.000
_cell.length_c   1.000
_cell.angle_alpha   90.00
_cell.angle_beta   90.00
_cell.angle_gamma   90.00
#
_symmetry.space_group_name_H-M   'P 1'
#
loop_
_entity.id
_entity.type
_entity.pdbx_description
1 polymer ?
#
loop_
_entity_poly.entity_id
_entity_poly.type
_entity_poly.pdbx_seq_one_letter_code
_entity_poly.pdbx_strand_id
1 'polypeptide(L)' 'MVDKHAAAWSEIQPTEDPKEFLKAVMGNPGISMEHRIAAAIELVPYRHSRLADDDECEDGD' A
#
# COMPACT_ATOMS: atom_id res chain seq x y z
N MET A 1 17.22 0.35 23.14
CA MET A 1 15.86 -0.12 22.82
C MET A 1 15.97 -0.74 21.45
N VAL A 2 15.93 -2.08 21.34
CA VAL A 2 15.86 -2.72 20.02
C VAL A 2 14.53 -2.28 19.42
N ASP A 3 14.62 -1.55 18.33
CA ASP A 3 13.54 -0.85 17.67
C ASP A 3 12.41 -1.84 17.34
N LYS A 4 11.32 -1.80 18.13
CA LYS A 4 10.10 -2.58 17.86
C LYS A 4 9.63 -2.43 16.41
N HIS A 5 9.94 -1.29 15.81
CA HIS A 5 9.71 -1.00 14.42
C HIS A 5 10.53 -1.93 13.50
N ALA A 6 11.83 -2.10 13.74
CA ALA A 6 12.68 -3.00 12.96
C ALA A 6 12.25 -4.47 13.09
N ALA A 7 11.73 -4.86 14.26
CA ALA A 7 11.14 -6.18 14.45
C ALA A 7 9.88 -6.36 13.58
N ALA A 8 8.99 -5.37 13.56
CA ALA A 8 7.77 -5.43 12.76
C ALA A 8 8.04 -5.51 11.25
N TRP A 9 9.09 -4.83 10.76
CA TRP A 9 9.54 -4.97 9.36
C TRP A 9 10.15 -6.35 9.06
N SER A 10 10.79 -6.98 10.04
CA SER A 10 11.36 -8.33 9.88
C SER A 10 10.29 -9.42 9.83
N GLU A 11 9.09 -9.15 10.35
CA GLU A 11 7.93 -10.06 10.27
C GLU A 11 7.23 -10.04 8.91
N ILE A 12 7.43 -8.98 8.13
CA ILE A 12 6.89 -8.92 6.76
C ILE A 12 7.78 -9.76 5.85
N GLN A 13 7.20 -10.79 5.26
CA GLN A 13 7.91 -11.55 4.24
C GLN A 13 8.10 -10.68 2.98
N PRO A 14 9.28 -10.72 2.34
CA PRO A 14 9.47 -10.11 1.04
C PRO A 14 8.58 -10.84 0.03
N THR A 15 7.74 -10.07 -0.67
CA THR A 15 6.81 -10.58 -1.68
C THR A 15 7.07 -9.85 -2.99
N GLU A 16 6.96 -10.57 -4.10
CA GLU A 16 7.05 -9.98 -5.44
C GLU A 16 5.77 -9.21 -5.82
N ASP A 17 4.65 -9.50 -5.13
CA ASP A 17 3.37 -8.83 -5.38
C ASP A 17 3.20 -7.59 -4.47
N PRO A 18 3.18 -6.38 -5.04
CA PRO A 18 3.08 -5.15 -4.26
C PRO A 18 1.82 -5.08 -3.41
N LYS A 19 0.71 -5.71 -3.82
CA LYS A 19 -0.54 -5.72 -3.06
C LYS A 19 -0.47 -6.62 -1.84
N GLU A 20 0.22 -7.76 -1.96
CA GLU A 20 0.43 -8.66 -0.83
C GLU A 20 1.38 -8.05 0.19
N PHE A 21 2.43 -7.37 -0.28
CA PHE A 21 3.31 -6.58 0.58
C PHE A 21 2.53 -5.51 1.36
N LEU A 22 1.66 -4.74 0.69
CA LEU A 22 0.84 -3.72 1.35
C LEU A 22 -0.13 -4.29 2.38
N LYS A 23 -0.75 -5.44 2.09
CA LYS A 23 -1.62 -6.13 3.04
C LYS A 23 -0.86 -6.54 4.29
N ALA A 24 0.34 -7.07 4.15
CA ALA A 24 1.20 -7.45 5.27
C ALA A 24 1.60 -6.21 6.12
N VAL A 25 1.98 -5.11 5.46
CA VAL A 25 2.31 -3.84 6.14
C VAL A 25 1.12 -3.26 6.90
N MET A 26 -0.05 -3.22 6.26
CA MET A 26 -1.27 -2.67 6.87
C MET A 26 -1.79 -3.53 8.03
N GLY A 27 -1.62 -4.85 7.93
CA GLY A 27 -2.03 -5.83 8.94
C GLY A 27 -1.10 -5.92 10.15
N ASN A 28 0.12 -5.37 10.09
CA ASN A 28 1.07 -5.48 11.20
C ASN A 28 0.88 -4.33 12.23
N PRO A 29 0.45 -4.61 13.48
CA PRO A 29 0.27 -3.58 14.52
C PRO A 29 1.57 -2.91 14.97
N GLY A 30 2.73 -3.52 14.73
CA GLY A 30 4.05 -2.99 15.08
C GLY A 30 4.55 -1.90 14.13
N ILE A 31 3.90 -1.71 12.99
CA ILE A 31 4.22 -0.66 12.02
C ILE A 31 3.33 0.55 12.28
N SER A 32 3.92 1.73 12.44
CA SER A 32 3.16 2.96 12.68
C SER A 32 2.27 3.31 11.50
N MET A 33 1.15 3.96 11.79
CA MET A 33 0.18 4.43 10.79
C MET A 33 0.85 5.21 9.64
N GLU A 34 1.79 6.10 9.98
CA GLU A 34 2.55 6.91 9.01
C GLU A 34 3.28 6.05 7.97
N HIS A 35 3.91 4.96 8.41
CA HIS A 35 4.62 4.03 7.52
C HIS A 35 3.67 3.21 6.66
N ARG A 36 2.49 2.84 7.18
CA ARG A 36 1.45 2.16 6.38
C ARG A 36 0.93 3.06 5.27
N ILE A 37 0.72 4.34 5.58
CA ILE A 37 0.28 5.36 4.62
C ILE A 37 1.36 5.58 3.56
N ALA A 38 2.63 5.72 3.94
CA ALA A 38 3.73 5.87 2.99
C ALA A 38 3.82 4.68 2.03
N ALA A 39 3.75 3.44 2.54
CA ALA A 39 3.76 2.24 1.70
C ALA A 39 2.55 2.17 0.76
N ALA A 40 1.37 2.63 1.20
CA ALA A 40 0.19 2.71 0.34
C ALA A 40 0.39 3.74 -0.79
N ILE A 41 0.93 4.92 -0.49
CA ILE A 41 1.18 6.00 -1.46
C ILE A 41 2.17 5.56 -2.53
N GLU A 42 3.24 4.85 -2.16
CA GLU A 42 4.20 4.31 -3.13
C GLU A 42 3.60 3.31 -4.12
N LEU A 43 2.44 2.72 -3.78
CA LEU A 43 1.69 1.80 -4.63
C LEU A 43 0.56 2.46 -5.44
N VAL A 44 0.22 3.71 -5.13
CA VAL A 44 -0.74 4.53 -5.89
C VAL A 44 -0.33 4.81 -7.34
N PRO A 45 0.95 4.92 -7.78
CA PRO A 45 1.25 5.17 -9.20
C PRO A 45 0.68 4.09 -10.15
N TYR A 46 0.43 2.87 -9.66
CA TYR A 46 -0.23 1.81 -10.43
C TYR A 46 -1.75 1.94 -10.53
N ARG A 47 -2.39 2.81 -9.73
CA ARG A 47 -3.86 2.96 -9.70
C ARG A 47 -4.36 4.11 -10.57
N HIS A 48 -3.52 5.11 -10.86
CA HIS A 48 -3.91 6.26 -11.70
C HIS A 48 -3.80 6.00 -13.20
N SER A 49 -3.08 4.96 -13.64
CA SER A 49 -3.07 4.59 -15.07
C SER A 49 -4.34 3.85 -15.53
N ARG A 50 -5.34 3.64 -14.65
CA ARG A 50 -6.62 3.02 -15.00
C ARG A 50 -7.84 3.92 -14.78
N LEU A 51 -7.65 5.13 -14.24
CA LEU A 51 -8.71 6.15 -14.17
C LEU A 51 -8.60 7.18 -15.31
N ALA A 52 -7.59 7.06 -16.18
CA ALA A 52 -7.45 7.89 -17.38
C ALA A 52 -7.96 7.20 -18.66
N ASP A 53 -8.47 5.96 -18.56
CA ASP A 53 -9.05 5.20 -19.67
C ASP A 53 -10.56 4.89 -19.45
N ASP A 54 -11.14 5.43 -18.37
CA ASP A 54 -12.59 5.41 -18.10
C ASP A 54 -13.13 6.87 -18.10
N ASP A 55 -12.51 7.71 -18.92
CA ASP A 55 -13.07 9.00 -19.36
C ASP A 55 -13.87 8.74 -20.65
N GLU A 56 -14.90 7.90 -20.57
CA GLU A 56 -15.98 7.86 -21.56
C GLU A 56 -17.33 7.87 -20.84
N CYS A 57 -17.93 9.06 -20.85
CA CYS A 57 -19.35 9.33 -21.11
C CYS A 57 -20.41 8.59 -20.28
N GLU A 58 -21.21 9.34 -19.51
CA GLU A 58 -22.61 9.62 -19.86
C GLU A 58 -23.22 10.62 -18.86
N ASP A 59 -23.30 11.89 -19.27
CA ASP A 59 -24.30 12.83 -18.77
C ASP A 59 -25.52 12.63 -19.69
N GLY A 60 -26.59 12.00 -19.19
CA GLY A 60 -27.80 11.76 -19.98
C GLY A 60 -28.87 10.86 -19.34
N ASP A 61 -29.74 11.44 -18.52
CA ASP A 61 -31.22 11.52 -18.72
C ASP A 61 -31.85 12.42 -17.65
#